data_AF-A0A524LLY5-F1
#
_entry.id   AF-A0A524LLY5-F1
#
_cell.length_a   1.000
_cell.length_b   1.000
_cell.length_c   1.000
_cell.angle_alpha   90.00
_cell.angle_beta   90.00
_cell.angle_gamma   90.00
#
_symmetry.space_group_name_H-M   'P 1'
#
loop_
_entity.id
_entity.type
_entity.pdbx_description
1 polymer ?
#
loop_
_entity_poly.entity_id
_entity_poly.type
_entity_poly.pdbx_seq_one_letter_code
_entity_poly.pdbx_strand_id
1 'polypeptide(L)'
;MFVAPETPHVQLAPRRQKQETEETTPESFEEQIQQLKDKLQKKFQTSFEDNFSAEVWASTYKDHNDRDINDTLLRVAVAAGSIELTDEAKLEWTEKFYDLLTNFKATAGGRIYANAGTQWGGTTLMNCYVGPRASYDPDSLDGILGHLRAQAHTLKSEGGWGENFSYIRPRGSFIHGVGVETPGAVKYMELFDKTSEIITSGSGRKSTHKQAKGKIRKGAMMGVLDVWHPDIIEFITAKQQPGRLTKFNISVNCTDEFMTKVLKVLEMKKDIENLQSEQIRVEDFLKKHGEGWDAAGALVNAELMIPHIEKKVAESDEWVLRFPDTTFPKYKKEWDGNMIAWEAKGYPVAIHNTISATWLWNLIMESTYNRAEPGVLFLDRANYFLPLNYAETVFATNPCGEQTLAPGGVCNLASLNLTQFVNEDHTGFDLKKVEKYTRYLVRFLDNINDLTSSPLPEYEHS
;
A
#
# COMPACT_ATOMS: atom_id res chain seq x y z
N MET A 1 11.48 -48.05 15.72
CA MET A 1 10.34 -48.84 16.22
C MET A 1 10.04 -48.32 17.62
N PHE A 2 9.19 -47.30 17.72
CA PHE A 2 8.76 -46.72 18.99
C PHE A 2 7.24 -46.80 19.02
N VAL A 3 6.74 -47.55 20.00
CA VAL A 3 5.31 -47.83 20.23
C VAL A 3 4.75 -46.70 21.09
N ALA A 4 3.66 -46.07 20.64
CA ALA A 4 2.95 -45.06 21.41
C ALA A 4 2.12 -45.72 22.53
N PRO A 5 2.01 -45.11 23.73
CA PRO A 5 1.18 -45.65 24.81
C PRO A 5 -0.30 -45.31 24.59
N GLU A 6 -1.18 -46.25 24.96
CA GLU A 6 -2.64 -46.15 24.87
C GLU A 6 -3.21 -45.11 25.85
N THR A 7 -4.15 -44.30 25.36
CA THR A 7 -4.92 -43.32 26.14
C THR A 7 -6.08 -43.98 26.91
N PRO A 8 -6.37 -43.58 28.16
CA PRO A 8 -7.42 -44.20 28.96
C PRO A 8 -8.82 -43.76 28.52
N HIS A 9 -9.75 -44.72 28.45
CA HIS A 9 -11.16 -44.50 28.16
C HIS A 9 -11.84 -43.68 29.27
N VAL A 10 -12.32 -42.48 28.91
CA VAL A 10 -13.24 -41.70 29.75
C VAL A 10 -14.66 -42.23 29.56
N GLN A 11 -15.26 -42.72 30.65
CA GLN A 11 -16.63 -43.19 30.69
C GLN A 11 -17.59 -41.98 30.65
N LEU A 12 -18.33 -41.83 29.55
CA LEU A 12 -19.35 -40.79 29.40
C LEU A 12 -20.57 -41.10 30.30
N ALA A 13 -21.02 -40.09 31.06
CA ALA A 13 -22.18 -40.18 31.94
C ALA A 13 -23.49 -40.47 31.16
N PRO A 14 -24.50 -41.10 31.79
CA PRO A 14 -25.72 -41.49 31.09
C PRO A 14 -26.55 -40.28 30.64
N ARG A 15 -27.06 -40.36 29.40
CA ARG A 15 -27.97 -39.41 28.77
C ARG A 15 -29.17 -39.11 29.67
N ARG A 16 -29.40 -37.82 29.98
CA ARG A 16 -30.67 -37.33 30.53
C ARG A 16 -31.79 -37.60 29.53
N GLN A 17 -32.89 -38.19 30.01
CA GLN A 17 -34.13 -38.36 29.25
C GLN A 17 -34.67 -36.98 28.83
N LYS A 18 -34.94 -36.82 27.52
CA LYS A 18 -35.65 -35.66 26.97
C LYS A 18 -37.08 -35.66 27.53
N GLN A 19 -37.46 -34.60 28.23
CA GLN A 19 -38.87 -34.23 28.35
C GLN A 19 -39.33 -33.70 26.99
N GLU A 20 -40.40 -34.29 26.46
CA GLU A 20 -41.09 -33.78 25.28
C GLU A 20 -41.76 -32.45 25.64
N THR A 21 -41.14 -31.36 25.24
CA THR A 21 -41.80 -30.06 25.04
C THR A 21 -42.11 -29.94 23.56
N GLU A 22 -43.33 -29.55 23.22
CA GLU A 22 -43.83 -29.34 21.86
C GLU A 22 -42.78 -28.63 20.97
N GLU A 23 -42.20 -29.38 20.03
CA GLU A 23 -41.21 -28.86 19.07
C GLU A 23 -41.96 -28.03 18.02
N THR A 24 -41.97 -26.71 18.20
CA THR A 24 -42.00 -25.80 17.05
C THR A 24 -40.74 -26.08 16.22
N THR A 25 -40.90 -26.41 14.94
CA THR A 25 -39.78 -26.51 13.99
C THR A 25 -38.85 -25.31 14.16
N PRO A 26 -37.53 -25.51 14.39
CA PRO A 26 -36.60 -24.40 14.49
C PRO A 26 -36.70 -23.56 13.22
N GLU A 27 -36.97 -22.27 13.36
CA GLU A 27 -36.97 -21.34 12.23
C GLU A 27 -35.62 -21.44 11.50
N SER A 28 -35.67 -21.45 10.17
CA SER A 28 -34.45 -21.50 9.37
C SER A 28 -33.60 -20.24 9.63
N PHE A 29 -32.28 -20.35 9.50
CA PHE A 29 -31.37 -19.20 9.64
C PHE A 29 -31.79 -18.01 8.77
N GLU A 30 -32.35 -18.28 7.58
CA GLU A 30 -32.89 -17.27 6.67
C GLU A 30 -34.10 -16.53 7.27
N GLU A 31 -35.03 -17.24 7.92
CA GLU A 31 -36.17 -16.64 8.64
C GLU A 31 -35.69 -15.80 9.82
N GLN A 32 -34.70 -16.28 10.57
CA GLN A 32 -34.13 -15.54 11.71
C GLN A 32 -33.43 -14.25 11.27
N ILE A 33 -32.70 -14.28 10.15
CA ILE A 33 -32.10 -13.09 9.54
C ILE A 33 -33.19 -12.12 9.06
N GLN A 34 -34.29 -12.61 8.49
CA GLN A 34 -35.40 -11.77 8.05
C GLN A 34 -36.12 -11.09 9.22
N GLN A 35 -36.32 -11.79 10.33
CA GLN A 35 -36.87 -11.19 11.56
C GLN A 35 -35.89 -10.17 12.17
N LEU A 36 -34.60 -10.50 12.18
CA LEU A 36 -33.55 -9.59 12.63
C LEU A 36 -33.51 -8.33 11.76
N LYS A 37 -33.66 -8.45 10.44
CA LYS A 37 -33.77 -7.34 9.49
C LYS A 37 -34.88 -6.38 9.89
N ASP A 38 -36.09 -6.88 10.11
CA ASP A 38 -37.24 -6.05 10.47
C ASP A 38 -37.05 -5.36 11.84
N LYS A 39 -36.45 -6.07 12.80
CA LYS A 39 -36.10 -5.51 14.12
C LYS A 39 -35.06 -4.40 14.01
N LEU A 40 -33.99 -4.64 13.25
CA LEU A 40 -32.85 -3.71 13.11
C LEU A 40 -33.22 -2.47 12.31
N GLN A 41 -33.98 -2.60 11.21
CA GLN A 41 -34.44 -1.47 10.41
C GLN A 41 -35.46 -0.59 11.17
N LYS A 42 -36.20 -1.15 12.14
CA LYS A 42 -37.05 -0.37 13.06
C LYS A 42 -36.23 0.36 14.13
N LYS A 43 -35.15 -0.26 14.61
CA LYS A 43 -34.29 0.28 15.68
C LYS A 43 -33.36 1.38 15.19
N PHE A 44 -32.84 1.26 13.98
CA PHE A 44 -31.90 2.21 13.39
C PHE A 44 -32.40 2.67 12.03
N GLN A 45 -32.51 4.00 11.86
CA GLN A 45 -32.92 4.63 10.61
C GLN A 45 -31.83 5.61 10.18
N THR A 46 -30.87 5.11 9.41
CA THR A 46 -29.79 5.93 8.84
C THR A 46 -30.35 6.74 7.67
N SER A 47 -30.02 8.03 7.63
CA SER A 47 -30.33 8.94 6.53
C SER A 47 -29.10 9.75 6.17
N PHE A 48 -28.97 10.10 4.89
CA PHE A 48 -27.96 11.09 4.47
C PHE A 48 -28.36 12.48 4.96
N GLU A 49 -27.37 13.26 5.39
CA GLU A 49 -27.57 14.67 5.79
C GLU A 49 -27.75 15.60 4.59
N ASP A 50 -27.28 15.17 3.41
CA ASP A 50 -27.29 15.96 2.18
C ASP A 50 -27.59 15.10 0.93
N ASN A 51 -28.06 15.78 -0.13
CA ASN A 51 -28.43 15.12 -1.39
C ASN A 51 -27.23 14.61 -2.18
N PHE A 52 -26.05 15.21 -2.03
CA PHE A 52 -24.86 14.83 -2.77
C PHE A 52 -24.34 13.46 -2.30
N SER A 53 -24.31 13.23 -0.98
CA SER A 53 -24.00 11.93 -0.39
C SER A 53 -24.96 10.84 -0.87
N ALA A 54 -26.26 11.15 -0.95
CA ALA A 54 -27.27 10.24 -1.49
C ALA A 54 -27.04 9.91 -2.97
N GLU A 55 -26.66 10.90 -3.79
CA GLU A 55 -26.35 10.71 -5.21
C GLU A 55 -25.08 9.87 -5.41
N VAL A 56 -24.03 10.11 -4.62
CA VAL A 56 -22.79 9.31 -4.65
C VAL A 56 -23.09 7.86 -4.31
N TRP A 57 -23.86 7.60 -3.26
CA TRP A 57 -24.30 6.25 -2.91
C TRP A 57 -25.11 5.60 -4.03
N ALA A 58 -26.14 6.29 -4.53
CA ALA A 58 -27.03 5.76 -5.57
C ALA A 58 -26.29 5.43 -6.87
N SER A 59 -25.26 6.21 -7.23
CA SER A 59 -24.52 6.03 -8.48
C SER A 59 -23.33 5.06 -8.38
N THR A 60 -22.84 4.77 -7.16
CA THR A 60 -21.57 4.05 -6.96
C THR A 60 -21.70 2.78 -6.14
N TYR A 61 -22.55 2.77 -5.11
CA TYR A 61 -22.57 1.71 -4.08
C TYR A 61 -23.89 0.93 -4.01
N LYS A 62 -24.99 1.52 -4.47
CA LYS A 62 -26.33 0.92 -4.45
C LYS A 62 -26.38 -0.32 -5.34
N ASP A 63 -26.62 -1.49 -4.75
CA ASP A 63 -27.01 -2.67 -5.52
C ASP A 63 -28.46 -2.54 -6.01
N HIS A 64 -28.79 -3.24 -7.10
CA HIS A 64 -30.15 -3.24 -7.66
C HIS A 64 -31.21 -3.77 -6.68
N ASN A 65 -30.83 -4.54 -5.66
CA ASN A 65 -31.73 -5.02 -4.61
C ASN A 65 -31.84 -4.07 -3.40
N ASP A 66 -30.94 -3.09 -3.27
CA ASP A 66 -31.00 -2.12 -2.18
C ASP A 66 -32.05 -1.05 -2.52
N ARG A 67 -33.06 -0.84 -1.66
CA ARG A 67 -34.05 0.24 -1.89
C ARG A 67 -33.51 1.57 -1.39
N ASP A 68 -32.91 1.55 -0.20
CA ASP A 68 -32.30 2.68 0.49
C ASP A 68 -30.95 2.30 1.12
N ILE A 69 -30.31 3.26 1.80
CA ILE A 69 -29.02 3.05 2.46
C ILE A 69 -29.08 1.98 3.56
N ASN A 70 -30.19 1.86 4.28
CA ASN A 70 -30.32 0.87 5.37
C ASN A 70 -30.33 -0.55 4.82
N ASP A 71 -30.91 -0.79 3.65
CA ASP A 71 -30.79 -2.07 2.95
C ASP A 71 -29.31 -2.36 2.59
N THR A 72 -28.55 -1.37 2.06
CA THR A 72 -27.11 -1.53 1.78
C THR A 72 -26.31 -1.88 3.03
N LEU A 73 -26.50 -1.13 4.13
CA LEU A 73 -25.77 -1.36 5.38
C LEU A 73 -26.08 -2.73 5.96
N LEU A 74 -27.34 -3.17 5.87
CA LEU A 74 -27.74 -4.48 6.34
C LEU A 74 -27.17 -5.60 5.47
N ARG A 75 -27.22 -5.48 4.14
CA ARG A 75 -26.60 -6.44 3.22
C ARG A 75 -25.12 -6.66 3.56
N VAL A 76 -24.38 -5.58 3.79
CA VAL A 76 -22.97 -5.64 4.17
C VAL A 76 -22.78 -6.29 5.55
N ALA A 77 -23.60 -5.93 6.55
CA ALA A 77 -23.53 -6.50 7.90
C ALA A 77 -23.87 -8.00 7.94
N VAL A 78 -24.85 -8.43 7.15
CA VAL A 78 -25.22 -9.86 6.99
C VAL A 78 -24.07 -10.62 6.31
N ALA A 79 -23.51 -10.07 5.23
CA ALA A 79 -22.41 -10.70 4.52
C ALA A 79 -21.19 -10.90 5.44
N ALA A 80 -20.77 -9.86 6.16
CA ALA A 80 -19.65 -9.95 7.11
C ALA A 80 -19.96 -10.88 8.30
N GLY A 81 -21.20 -10.89 8.80
CA GLY A 81 -21.61 -11.79 9.89
C GLY A 81 -21.69 -13.27 9.48
N SER A 82 -21.92 -13.57 8.20
CA SER A 82 -22.12 -14.94 7.70
C SER A 82 -20.92 -15.88 7.86
N ILE A 83 -19.74 -15.31 8.05
CA ILE A 83 -18.46 -16.02 8.26
C ILE A 83 -18.39 -16.66 9.65
N GLU A 84 -19.16 -16.15 10.62
CA GLU A 84 -19.13 -16.66 11.99
C GLU A 84 -19.59 -18.13 12.05
N LEU A 85 -19.05 -18.86 13.02
CA LEU A 85 -19.10 -20.33 13.01
C LEU A 85 -20.48 -20.92 13.33
N THR A 86 -21.24 -20.29 14.24
CA THR A 86 -22.57 -20.78 14.66
C THR A 86 -23.64 -19.80 14.23
N ASP A 87 -24.87 -20.27 14.05
CA ASP A 87 -25.98 -19.43 13.62
C ASP A 87 -26.28 -18.32 14.65
N GLU A 88 -26.11 -18.62 15.95
CA GLU A 88 -26.21 -17.60 17.01
C GLU A 88 -25.14 -16.52 16.87
N ALA A 89 -23.89 -16.92 16.60
CA ALA A 89 -22.78 -15.98 16.42
C ALA A 89 -22.98 -15.12 15.15
N LYS A 90 -23.45 -15.72 14.06
CA LYS A 90 -23.78 -14.98 12.83
C LYS A 90 -24.82 -13.89 13.10
N LEU A 91 -25.90 -14.23 13.80
CA LEU A 91 -26.95 -13.26 14.17
C LEU A 91 -26.42 -12.17 15.09
N GLU A 92 -25.67 -12.54 16.13
CA GLU A 92 -25.10 -11.60 17.09
C GLU A 92 -24.16 -10.60 16.41
N TRP A 93 -23.24 -11.09 15.56
CA TRP A 93 -22.29 -10.24 14.87
C TRP A 93 -22.93 -9.44 13.75
N THR A 94 -23.93 -9.96 13.04
CA THR A 94 -24.74 -9.16 12.11
C THR A 94 -25.42 -7.99 12.82
N GLU A 95 -26.01 -8.18 14.01
CA GLU A 95 -26.58 -7.06 14.79
C GLU A 95 -25.51 -6.03 15.17
N LYS A 96 -24.33 -6.48 15.63
CA LYS A 96 -23.22 -5.59 15.99
C LYS A 96 -22.64 -4.84 14.80
N PHE A 97 -22.47 -5.49 13.65
CA PHE A 97 -21.98 -4.86 12.42
C PHE A 97 -22.99 -3.88 11.84
N TYR A 98 -24.28 -4.17 11.93
CA TYR A 98 -25.30 -3.20 11.55
C TYR A 98 -25.30 -1.98 12.50
N ASP A 99 -25.20 -2.18 13.82
CA ASP A 99 -25.00 -1.07 14.78
C ASP A 99 -23.73 -0.26 14.46
N LEU A 100 -22.64 -0.92 14.10
CA LEU A 100 -21.38 -0.28 13.69
C LEU A 100 -21.54 0.61 12.44
N LEU A 101 -22.29 0.18 11.43
CA LEU A 101 -22.42 0.90 10.16
C LEU A 101 -23.52 1.96 10.18
N THR A 102 -24.57 1.77 10.98
CA THR A 102 -25.73 2.69 11.06
C THR A 102 -25.34 4.05 11.60
N ASN A 103 -26.00 5.10 11.11
CA ASN A 103 -25.67 6.51 11.36
C ASN A 103 -24.20 6.85 11.03
N PHE A 104 -23.56 6.06 10.17
CA PHE A 104 -22.18 6.26 9.74
C PHE A 104 -21.18 6.35 10.90
N LYS A 105 -21.40 5.58 11.99
CA LYS A 105 -20.44 5.49 13.12
C LYS A 105 -19.08 4.97 12.65
N ALA A 106 -19.11 4.01 11.73
CA ALA A 106 -17.97 3.63 10.90
C ALA A 106 -18.40 3.60 9.44
N THR A 107 -17.41 3.69 8.54
CA THR A 107 -17.62 3.49 7.12
C THR A 107 -16.61 2.51 6.55
N ALA A 108 -17.11 1.47 5.89
CA ALA A 108 -16.28 0.47 5.23
C ALA A 108 -15.66 1.02 3.93
N GLY A 109 -14.58 0.38 3.47
CA GLY A 109 -13.99 0.66 2.18
C GLY A 109 -15.02 0.51 1.07
N GLY A 110 -14.98 1.38 0.05
CA GLY A 110 -16.01 1.41 -0.98
C GLY A 110 -16.22 0.09 -1.75
N ARG A 111 -15.22 -0.81 -1.77
CA ARG A 111 -15.34 -2.17 -2.34
C ARG A 111 -16.27 -3.06 -1.54
N ILE A 112 -16.19 -2.98 -0.22
CA ILE A 112 -17.06 -3.70 0.70
C ILE A 112 -18.51 -3.29 0.46
N TYR A 113 -18.82 -1.98 0.41
CA TYR A 113 -20.18 -1.52 0.12
C TYR A 113 -20.71 -1.95 -1.26
N ALA A 114 -19.86 -1.83 -2.28
CA ALA A 114 -20.26 -2.14 -3.65
C ALA A 114 -20.48 -3.63 -3.92
N ASN A 115 -19.81 -4.53 -3.18
CA ASN A 115 -19.68 -5.93 -3.58
C ASN A 115 -20.14 -6.94 -2.51
N ALA A 116 -20.01 -6.66 -1.21
CA ALA A 116 -20.31 -7.65 -0.16
C ALA A 116 -21.79 -8.06 -0.17
N GLY A 117 -22.07 -9.37 -0.24
CA GLY A 117 -23.44 -9.89 -0.31
C GLY A 117 -24.18 -9.61 -1.64
N THR A 118 -23.46 -9.22 -2.70
CA THR A 118 -24.02 -9.11 -4.06
C THR A 118 -23.78 -10.41 -4.85
N GLN A 119 -24.48 -10.58 -5.97
CA GLN A 119 -24.30 -11.74 -6.86
C GLN A 119 -22.99 -11.72 -7.68
N TRP A 120 -22.19 -10.64 -7.60
CA TRP A 120 -21.04 -10.42 -8.48
C TRP A 120 -19.74 -11.05 -7.94
N GLY A 121 -19.61 -12.37 -8.07
CA GLY A 121 -18.47 -13.13 -7.55
C GLY A 121 -17.10 -12.87 -8.20
N GLY A 122 -17.04 -12.13 -9.32
CA GLY A 122 -15.78 -11.74 -9.98
C GLY A 122 -15.13 -10.48 -9.41
N THR A 123 -15.63 -9.97 -8.29
CA THR A 123 -15.14 -8.75 -7.63
C THR A 123 -14.59 -9.09 -6.25
N THR A 124 -13.66 -8.26 -5.78
CA THR A 124 -13.03 -8.40 -4.45
C THR A 124 -13.58 -7.38 -3.47
N LEU A 125 -13.47 -7.67 -2.17
CA LEU A 125 -13.77 -6.74 -1.09
C LEU A 125 -12.53 -5.95 -0.65
N MET A 126 -11.34 -6.39 -1.05
CA MET A 126 -10.08 -5.69 -0.79
C MET A 126 -9.96 -4.42 -1.63
N ASN A 127 -9.43 -3.37 -1.03
CA ASN A 127 -9.30 -2.07 -1.67
C ASN A 127 -8.03 -1.95 -2.51
N CYS A 128 -6.94 -2.52 -2.01
CA CYS A 128 -5.58 -2.14 -2.36
C CYS A 128 -4.64 -3.34 -2.30
N TYR A 129 -3.67 -3.32 -3.21
CA TYR A 129 -2.74 -4.43 -3.45
C TYR A 129 -1.36 -3.88 -3.77
N VAL A 130 -0.34 -4.66 -3.48
CA VAL A 130 1.01 -4.50 -4.02
C VAL A 130 1.35 -5.69 -4.92
N GLY A 131 2.14 -5.45 -5.97
CA GLY A 131 2.60 -6.50 -6.89
C GLY A 131 3.21 -7.70 -6.17
N PRO A 132 2.88 -8.94 -6.58
CA PRO A 132 3.56 -10.12 -6.06
C PRO A 132 4.99 -10.18 -6.62
N ARG A 133 5.94 -10.79 -5.91
CA ARG A 133 7.24 -11.05 -6.52
C ARG A 133 7.12 -12.10 -7.61
N ALA A 134 7.82 -11.89 -8.72
CA ALA A 134 8.04 -12.96 -9.67
C ALA A 134 8.81 -14.12 -9.01
N SER A 135 8.42 -15.36 -9.34
CA SER A 135 9.13 -16.58 -8.97
C SER A 135 10.36 -16.86 -9.85
N TYR A 136 10.66 -15.95 -10.77
CA TYR A 136 11.71 -16.02 -11.78
C TYR A 136 12.24 -14.59 -12.06
N ASP A 137 13.25 -14.48 -12.92
CA ASP A 137 13.95 -13.22 -13.26
C ASP A 137 12.97 -12.05 -13.50
N PRO A 138 12.83 -11.10 -12.54
CA PRO A 138 11.88 -10.00 -12.66
C PRO A 138 12.33 -8.98 -13.72
N ASP A 139 13.63 -8.89 -14.00
CA ASP A 139 14.22 -8.03 -15.03
C ASP A 139 14.34 -8.73 -16.39
N SER A 140 13.32 -9.51 -16.72
CA SER A 140 13.14 -10.16 -18.02
C SER A 140 11.82 -9.75 -18.64
N LEU A 141 11.66 -9.92 -19.96
CA LEU A 141 10.37 -9.61 -20.61
C LEU A 141 9.24 -10.44 -20.01
N ASP A 142 9.48 -11.73 -19.76
CA ASP A 142 8.49 -12.60 -19.11
C ASP A 142 8.19 -12.13 -17.68
N GLY A 143 9.19 -11.60 -16.97
CA GLY A 143 9.04 -11.10 -15.59
C GLY A 143 8.18 -9.86 -15.55
N ILE A 144 8.51 -8.88 -16.40
CA ILE A 144 7.77 -7.63 -16.56
C ILE A 144 6.33 -7.90 -17.02
N LEU A 145 6.14 -8.78 -18.01
CA LEU A 145 4.80 -9.15 -18.50
C LEU A 145 4.01 -9.98 -17.47
N GLY A 146 4.70 -10.75 -16.61
CA GLY A 146 4.10 -11.42 -15.46
C GLY A 146 3.50 -10.44 -14.46
N HIS A 147 4.24 -9.40 -14.06
CA HIS A 147 3.73 -8.34 -13.20
C HIS A 147 2.62 -7.52 -13.88
N LEU A 148 2.74 -7.27 -15.19
CA LEU A 148 1.69 -6.60 -15.97
C LEU A 148 0.38 -7.42 -15.98
N ARG A 149 0.49 -8.75 -16.09
CA ARG A 149 -0.66 -9.65 -15.95
C ARG A 149 -1.24 -9.57 -14.54
N ALA A 150 -0.40 -9.60 -13.49
CA ALA A 150 -0.86 -9.48 -12.12
C ALA A 150 -1.65 -8.17 -11.90
N GLN A 151 -1.07 -7.04 -12.33
CA GLN A 151 -1.75 -5.74 -12.36
C GLN A 151 -3.10 -5.81 -13.09
N ALA A 152 -3.14 -6.38 -14.29
CA ALA A 152 -4.36 -6.43 -15.10
C ALA A 152 -5.49 -7.20 -14.39
N HIS A 153 -5.18 -8.31 -13.72
CA HIS A 153 -6.15 -9.07 -12.93
C HIS A 153 -6.63 -8.27 -11.71
N THR A 154 -5.74 -7.59 -10.99
CA THR A 154 -6.08 -6.74 -9.85
C THR A 154 -6.97 -5.56 -10.23
N LEU A 155 -6.65 -4.86 -11.32
CA LEU A 155 -7.44 -3.73 -11.81
C LEU A 155 -8.81 -4.20 -12.34
N LYS A 156 -8.89 -5.39 -12.95
CA LYS A 156 -10.16 -6.01 -13.38
C LYS A 156 -11.08 -6.29 -12.19
N SER A 157 -10.54 -6.74 -11.05
CA SER A 157 -11.29 -6.87 -9.79
C SER A 157 -11.55 -5.52 -9.10
N GLU A 158 -11.18 -4.41 -9.75
CA GLU A 158 -11.30 -3.04 -9.28
C GLU A 158 -10.34 -2.71 -8.09
N GLY A 159 -9.33 -3.52 -7.81
CA GLY A 159 -8.32 -3.21 -6.78
C GLY A 159 -7.38 -2.08 -7.21
N GLY A 160 -6.94 -1.23 -6.28
CA GLY A 160 -5.80 -0.35 -6.50
C GLY A 160 -4.49 -1.13 -6.45
N TRP A 161 -3.49 -0.79 -7.27
CA TRP A 161 -2.27 -1.60 -7.42
C TRP A 161 -0.99 -0.78 -7.30
N GLY A 162 -0.06 -1.20 -6.45
CA GLY A 162 1.24 -0.55 -6.26
C GLY A 162 2.42 -1.44 -6.60
N GLU A 163 3.52 -0.84 -7.04
CA GLU A 163 4.72 -1.58 -7.45
C GLU A 163 5.98 -0.72 -7.31
N ASN A 164 7.11 -1.35 -7.03
CA ASN A 164 8.42 -0.71 -7.10
C ASN A 164 9.18 -1.23 -8.32
N PHE A 165 9.45 -0.33 -9.26
CA PHE A 165 10.02 -0.65 -10.56
C PHE A 165 11.56 -0.71 -10.56
N SER A 166 12.20 -0.58 -9.39
CA SER A 166 13.66 -0.55 -9.26
C SER A 166 14.35 -1.88 -9.62
N TYR A 167 13.59 -2.96 -9.82
CA TYR A 167 14.12 -4.21 -10.35
C TYR A 167 14.45 -4.14 -11.84
N ILE A 168 13.87 -3.22 -12.62
CA ILE A 168 14.08 -3.14 -14.06
C ILE A 168 15.39 -2.41 -14.36
N ARG A 169 16.27 -3.00 -15.18
CA ARG A 169 17.55 -2.39 -15.55
C ARG A 169 17.38 -1.00 -16.17
N PRO A 170 18.32 -0.07 -15.92
CA PRO A 170 18.19 1.31 -16.36
C PRO A 170 18.37 1.46 -17.87
N ARG A 171 17.84 2.56 -18.41
CA ARG A 171 17.96 2.94 -19.83
C ARG A 171 19.40 2.88 -20.28
N GLY A 172 19.63 2.32 -21.47
CA GLY A 172 20.97 2.19 -22.03
C GLY A 172 21.70 0.91 -21.60
N SER A 173 21.18 0.13 -20.65
CA SER A 173 21.78 -1.15 -20.29
C SER A 173 21.66 -2.16 -21.43
N PHE A 174 22.75 -2.89 -21.70
CA PHE A 174 22.83 -3.80 -22.84
C PHE A 174 21.98 -5.07 -22.63
N ILE A 175 21.30 -5.52 -23.69
CA ILE A 175 20.52 -6.76 -23.74
C ILE A 175 21.29 -7.79 -24.57
N HIS A 176 22.09 -8.63 -23.92
CA HIS A 176 22.99 -9.59 -24.59
C HIS A 176 22.30 -10.52 -25.61
N GLY A 177 21.05 -10.94 -25.36
CA GLY A 177 20.34 -11.85 -26.26
C GLY A 177 19.86 -11.21 -27.57
N VAL A 178 19.77 -9.88 -27.62
CA VAL A 178 19.24 -9.13 -28.79
C VAL A 178 20.32 -8.25 -29.43
N GLY A 179 21.33 -7.84 -28.64
CA GLY A 179 22.44 -7.01 -29.12
C GLY A 179 22.13 -5.51 -29.15
N VAL A 180 21.18 -5.04 -28.33
CA VAL A 180 20.75 -3.63 -28.26
C VAL A 180 20.53 -3.20 -26.81
N GLU A 181 20.42 -1.90 -26.58
CA GLU A 181 20.16 -1.31 -25.27
C GLU A 181 18.65 -1.28 -24.91
N THR A 182 18.36 -1.43 -23.62
CA THR A 182 17.00 -1.32 -23.08
C THR A 182 16.47 0.11 -23.03
N PRO A 183 15.15 0.31 -23.17
CA PRO A 183 14.52 1.61 -22.95
C PRO A 183 14.36 2.00 -21.46
N GLY A 184 14.75 1.15 -20.50
CA GLY A 184 14.76 1.49 -19.07
C GLY A 184 13.41 1.38 -18.36
N ALA A 185 13.45 1.48 -17.03
CA ALA A 185 12.32 1.23 -16.13
C ALA A 185 11.13 2.14 -16.42
N VAL A 186 11.37 3.45 -16.54
CA VAL A 186 10.31 4.46 -16.73
C VAL A 186 9.57 4.27 -18.05
N LYS A 187 10.24 3.76 -19.10
CA LYS A 187 9.57 3.46 -20.37
C LYS A 187 8.71 2.20 -20.27
N TYR A 188 9.16 1.18 -19.54
CA TYR A 188 8.34 0.00 -19.29
C TYR A 188 7.09 0.31 -18.46
N MET A 189 7.17 1.27 -17.51
CA MET A 189 5.99 1.75 -16.76
C MET A 189 4.85 2.27 -17.68
N GLU A 190 5.14 2.74 -18.89
CA GLU A 190 4.10 3.17 -19.83
C GLU A 190 3.22 2.00 -20.32
N LEU A 191 3.71 0.75 -20.32
CA LEU A 191 2.89 -0.43 -20.57
C LEU A 191 1.84 -0.60 -19.47
N PHE A 192 2.24 -0.41 -18.22
CA PHE A 192 1.38 -0.49 -17.05
C PHE A 192 0.35 0.65 -17.04
N ASP A 193 0.76 1.86 -17.40
CA ASP A 193 -0.12 3.03 -17.54
C ASP A 193 -1.21 2.78 -18.58
N LYS A 194 -0.81 2.31 -19.78
CA LYS A 194 -1.73 2.04 -20.88
C LYS A 194 -2.68 0.89 -20.58
N THR A 195 -2.20 -0.14 -19.90
CA THR A 195 -3.02 -1.28 -19.47
C THR A 195 -4.11 -0.83 -18.50
N SER A 196 -3.78 0.01 -17.51
CA SER A 196 -4.77 0.58 -16.59
C SER A 196 -5.79 1.47 -17.29
N GLU A 197 -5.36 2.28 -18.26
CA GLU A 197 -6.26 3.10 -19.08
C GLU A 197 -7.31 2.23 -19.79
N ILE A 198 -6.87 1.14 -20.43
CA ILE A 198 -7.75 0.27 -21.21
C ILE A 198 -8.69 -0.52 -20.31
N ILE A 199 -8.18 -1.20 -19.28
CA ILE A 199 -8.98 -2.08 -18.40
C ILE A 199 -10.09 -1.31 -17.68
N THR A 200 -9.85 -0.04 -17.33
CA THR A 200 -10.79 0.75 -16.51
C THR A 200 -11.61 1.77 -17.29
N SER A 201 -11.54 1.74 -18.63
CA SER A 201 -12.24 2.69 -19.53
C SER A 201 -13.76 2.49 -19.60
N GLY A 202 -14.23 1.25 -19.41
CA GLY A 202 -15.61 0.87 -19.69
C GLY A 202 -16.00 1.03 -21.17
N SER A 203 -17.27 0.79 -21.49
CA SER A 203 -17.73 0.81 -22.90
C SER A 203 -17.98 2.21 -23.47
N GLY A 204 -18.02 3.25 -22.62
CA GLY A 204 -18.48 4.59 -23.00
C GLY A 204 -19.97 4.68 -23.37
N ARG A 205 -20.74 3.60 -23.19
CA ARG A 205 -22.18 3.53 -23.52
C ARG A 205 -23.01 3.29 -22.27
N LYS A 206 -24.21 3.88 -22.20
CA LYS A 206 -25.17 3.59 -21.13
C LYS A 206 -25.62 2.14 -21.23
N SER A 207 -25.51 1.39 -20.13
CA SER A 207 -25.94 -0.01 -20.11
C SER A 207 -27.46 -0.12 -20.28
N THR A 208 -27.90 -1.10 -21.07
CA THR A 208 -29.32 -1.50 -21.18
C THR A 208 -29.67 -2.59 -20.17
N HIS A 209 -28.68 -3.20 -19.52
CA HIS A 209 -28.90 -4.19 -18.47
C HIS A 209 -29.32 -3.51 -17.17
N LYS A 210 -30.52 -3.82 -16.69
CA LYS A 210 -31.11 -3.21 -15.48
C LYS A 210 -30.30 -3.46 -14.19
N GLN A 211 -29.49 -4.52 -14.18
CA GLN A 211 -28.63 -4.90 -13.06
C GLN A 211 -27.19 -4.37 -13.19
N ALA A 212 -26.85 -3.68 -14.29
CA ALA A 212 -25.48 -3.21 -14.48
C ALA A 212 -25.13 -2.08 -13.50
N LYS A 213 -23.90 -2.10 -13.01
CA LYS A 213 -23.33 -0.99 -12.24
C LYS A 213 -23.32 0.29 -13.07
N GLY A 214 -23.59 1.42 -12.41
CA GLY A 214 -23.67 2.72 -13.06
C GLY A 214 -22.33 3.24 -13.59
N LYS A 215 -21.22 2.85 -12.97
CA LYS A 215 -19.86 3.28 -13.34
C LYS A 215 -18.85 2.15 -13.09
N ILE A 216 -17.91 1.99 -14.01
CA ILE A 216 -16.66 1.25 -13.74
C ILE A 216 -15.75 2.17 -12.94
N ARG A 217 -15.14 1.63 -11.87
CA ARG A 217 -14.21 2.41 -11.08
C ARG A 217 -12.88 2.55 -11.82
N LYS A 218 -12.36 3.77 -11.88
CA LYS A 218 -11.06 4.06 -12.49
C LYS A 218 -9.95 3.30 -11.75
N GLY A 219 -8.98 2.80 -12.51
CA GLY A 219 -7.77 2.21 -11.96
C GLY A 219 -6.90 3.28 -11.32
N ALA A 220 -6.40 3.00 -10.12
CA ALA A 220 -5.45 3.85 -9.41
C ALA A 220 -4.21 3.03 -9.12
N MET A 221 -3.03 3.60 -9.36
CA MET A 221 -1.77 2.90 -9.20
C MET A 221 -0.73 3.71 -8.45
N MET A 222 0.17 3.03 -7.76
CA MET A 222 1.42 3.60 -7.22
C MET A 222 2.60 3.05 -8.02
N GLY A 223 3.47 3.94 -8.49
CA GLY A 223 4.79 3.58 -9.00
C GLY A 223 5.86 4.09 -8.06
N VAL A 224 6.71 3.20 -7.57
CA VAL A 224 7.86 3.54 -6.72
C VAL A 224 9.15 3.34 -7.51
N LEU A 225 10.12 4.23 -7.32
CA LEU A 225 11.50 4.01 -7.75
C LEU A 225 12.44 4.44 -6.62
N ASP A 226 13.47 3.63 -6.38
CA ASP A 226 14.44 3.87 -5.32
C ASP A 226 15.42 4.97 -5.75
N VAL A 227 15.84 5.79 -4.79
CA VAL A 227 16.69 6.97 -5.01
C VAL A 227 18.09 6.65 -5.55
N TRP A 228 18.53 5.39 -5.48
CA TRP A 228 19.80 4.92 -6.05
C TRP A 228 19.70 4.51 -7.53
N HIS A 229 18.49 4.39 -8.08
CA HIS A 229 18.27 3.85 -9.42
C HIS A 229 18.74 4.82 -10.53
N PRO A 230 19.44 4.38 -11.60
CA PRO A 230 19.96 5.31 -12.60
C PRO A 230 18.92 6.06 -13.43
N ASP A 231 17.70 5.51 -13.57
CA ASP A 231 16.58 6.21 -14.22
C ASP A 231 15.85 7.22 -13.30
N ILE A 232 16.34 7.48 -12.07
CA ILE A 232 15.63 8.31 -11.08
C ILE A 232 15.30 9.72 -11.56
N ILE A 233 16.19 10.34 -12.35
CA ILE A 233 15.99 11.68 -12.90
C ILE A 233 14.83 11.67 -13.93
N GLU A 234 14.79 10.64 -14.79
CA GLU A 234 13.69 10.46 -15.75
C GLU A 234 12.37 10.22 -15.03
N PHE A 235 12.39 9.46 -13.93
CA PHE A 235 11.22 9.15 -13.11
C PHE A 235 10.65 10.39 -12.41
N ILE A 236 11.48 11.18 -11.73
CA ILE A 236 11.06 12.41 -11.04
C ILE A 236 10.41 13.39 -12.01
N THR A 237 10.99 13.52 -13.21
CA THR A 237 10.52 14.47 -14.22
C THR A 237 9.44 13.90 -15.15
N ALA A 238 9.06 12.61 -15.02
CA ALA A 238 8.20 11.92 -15.98
C ALA A 238 6.85 12.62 -16.20
N LYS A 239 6.18 13.01 -15.11
CA LYS A 239 4.87 13.68 -15.14
C LYS A 239 4.95 15.18 -15.46
N GLN A 240 6.14 15.70 -15.75
CA GLN A 240 6.27 17.04 -16.32
C GLN A 240 5.78 17.06 -17.78
N GLN A 241 5.92 15.93 -18.48
CA GLN A 241 5.41 15.71 -19.83
C GLN A 241 3.90 15.42 -19.80
N PRO A 242 3.06 16.22 -20.49
CA PRO A 242 1.62 15.99 -20.52
C PRO A 242 1.27 14.61 -21.07
N GLY A 243 0.37 13.90 -20.40
CA GLY A 243 -0.13 12.60 -20.85
C GLY A 243 0.76 11.40 -20.51
N ARG A 244 1.90 11.60 -19.85
CA ARG A 244 2.80 10.51 -19.44
C ARG A 244 2.49 10.05 -18.00
N LEU A 245 2.36 8.74 -17.80
CA LEU A 245 2.07 8.11 -16.50
C LEU A 245 0.83 8.67 -15.78
N THR A 246 -0.28 8.84 -16.53
CA THR A 246 -1.49 9.52 -16.02
C THR A 246 -2.32 8.68 -15.05
N LYS A 247 -2.07 7.38 -14.96
CA LYS A 247 -2.77 6.42 -14.09
C LYS A 247 -1.99 6.09 -12.82
N PHE A 248 -0.76 6.59 -12.71
CA PHE A 248 0.10 6.45 -11.55
C PHE A 248 0.08 7.71 -10.70
N ASN A 249 -0.02 7.53 -9.39
CA ASN A 249 0.76 8.33 -8.45
C ASN A 249 2.19 7.79 -8.45
N ILE A 250 3.20 8.65 -8.33
CA ILE A 250 4.59 8.22 -8.32
C ILE A 250 5.30 8.69 -7.06
N SER A 251 6.14 7.86 -6.46
CA SER A 251 6.92 8.24 -5.29
C SER A 251 8.37 7.79 -5.40
N VAL A 252 9.28 8.63 -4.92
CA VAL A 252 10.68 8.24 -4.73
C VAL A 252 10.81 7.58 -3.36
N ASN A 253 11.36 6.37 -3.31
CA ASN A 253 11.78 5.77 -2.05
C ASN A 253 13.16 6.32 -1.68
N CYS A 254 13.16 7.25 -0.72
CA CYS A 254 14.36 7.84 -0.15
C CYS A 254 14.85 6.97 1.00
N THR A 255 16.01 6.33 0.83
CA THR A 255 16.61 5.49 1.87
C THR A 255 17.09 6.33 3.06
N ASP A 256 17.22 5.70 4.23
CA ASP A 256 17.79 6.31 5.42
C ASP A 256 19.24 6.76 5.16
N GLU A 257 19.99 6.00 4.35
CA GLU A 257 21.33 6.36 3.88
C GLU A 257 21.32 7.69 3.10
N PHE A 258 20.43 7.81 2.12
CA PHE A 258 20.29 9.02 1.31
C PHE A 258 19.91 10.22 2.16
N MET A 259 18.89 10.09 3.01
CA MET A 259 18.42 11.20 3.84
C MET A 259 19.45 11.62 4.88
N THR A 260 20.18 10.68 5.48
CA THR A 260 21.28 10.99 6.40
C THR A 260 22.36 11.80 5.70
N LYS A 261 22.72 11.44 4.47
CA LYS A 261 23.68 12.18 3.65
C LYS A 261 23.17 13.59 3.33
N VAL A 262 21.93 13.72 2.86
CA VAL A 262 21.31 15.02 2.55
C VAL A 262 21.33 15.95 3.76
N LEU A 263 20.89 15.48 4.93
CA LEU A 263 20.85 16.28 6.16
C LEU A 263 22.26 16.72 6.59
N LYS A 264 23.24 15.80 6.57
CA LYS A 264 24.63 16.09 6.92
C LYS A 264 25.22 17.16 5.98
N VAL A 265 25.00 17.03 4.68
CA VAL A 265 25.54 17.97 3.69
C VAL A 265 24.85 19.33 3.77
N LEU A 266 23.54 19.39 3.99
CA LEU A 266 22.84 20.66 4.19
C LEU A 266 23.34 21.39 5.44
N GLU A 267 23.61 20.65 6.52
CA GLU A 267 24.23 21.23 7.72
C GLU A 267 25.64 21.77 7.42
N MET A 268 26.47 21.01 6.72
CA MET A 268 27.81 21.47 6.30
C MET A 268 27.75 22.71 5.40
N LYS A 269 26.82 22.76 4.43
CA LYS A 269 26.64 23.92 3.52
C LYS A 269 26.25 25.18 4.30
N LYS A 270 25.33 25.06 5.26
CA LYS A 270 24.98 26.15 6.17
C LYS A 270 26.18 26.62 7.00
N ASP A 271 26.99 25.69 7.49
CA ASP A 271 28.18 26.05 8.27
C ASP A 271 29.29 26.66 7.40
N ILE A 272 29.37 26.34 6.10
CA ILE A 272 30.24 27.04 5.13
C ILE A 272 29.81 28.49 4.97
N GLU A 273 28.51 28.78 4.83
CA GLU A 273 28.01 30.17 4.76
C GLU A 273 28.37 30.96 6.04
N ASN A 274 28.31 30.29 7.19
CA ASN A 274 28.72 30.87 8.47
C ASN A 274 30.24 31.09 8.56
N LEU A 275 31.06 30.21 7.96
CA LEU A 275 32.52 30.41 7.85
C LEU A 275 32.84 31.62 6.96
N GLN A 276 32.20 31.73 5.81
CA GLN A 276 32.41 32.83 4.85
C GLN A 276 31.97 34.19 5.42
N SER A 277 31.00 34.19 6.34
CA SER A 277 30.55 35.39 7.06
C SER A 277 31.24 35.59 8.42
N GLU A 278 32.32 34.86 8.68
CA GLU A 278 33.13 34.92 9.92
C GLU A 278 32.34 34.68 11.23
N GLN A 279 31.18 34.02 11.14
CA GLN A 279 30.33 33.71 12.30
C GLN A 279 30.83 32.49 13.09
N ILE A 280 31.57 31.59 12.45
CA ILE A 280 32.23 30.44 13.09
C ILE A 280 33.69 30.34 12.62
N ARG A 281 34.54 29.68 13.41
CA ARG A 281 35.95 29.47 13.05
C ARG A 281 36.16 28.16 12.30
N VAL A 282 37.23 28.09 11.51
CA VAL A 282 37.63 26.87 10.79
C VAL A 282 37.85 25.69 11.75
N GLU A 283 38.43 25.94 12.92
CA GLU A 283 38.66 24.88 13.92
C GLU A 283 37.35 24.30 14.45
N ASP A 284 36.34 25.14 14.66
CA ASP A 284 35.02 24.70 15.13
C ASP A 284 34.29 23.88 14.06
N PHE A 285 34.39 24.30 12.79
CA PHE A 285 33.88 23.53 11.66
C PHE A 285 34.55 22.15 11.58
N LEU A 286 35.89 22.09 11.60
CA LEU A 286 36.63 20.83 11.49
C LEU A 286 36.37 19.91 12.68
N LYS A 287 36.20 20.46 13.88
CA LYS A 287 35.82 19.69 15.07
C LYS A 287 34.43 19.05 14.92
N LYS A 288 33.51 19.73 14.24
CA LYS A 288 32.14 19.25 14.03
C LYS A 288 32.02 18.29 12.86
N HIS A 289 32.72 18.55 11.75
CA HIS A 289 32.48 17.93 10.44
C HIS A 289 33.69 17.19 9.84
N GLY A 290 34.90 17.51 10.31
CA GLY A 290 36.17 17.07 9.70
C GLY A 290 36.67 15.69 10.12
N GLU A 291 35.87 14.92 10.87
CA GLU A 291 36.22 13.55 11.24
C GLU A 291 36.44 12.69 9.98
N GLY A 292 37.60 12.04 9.89
CA GLY A 292 37.97 11.18 8.76
C GLY A 292 38.51 11.91 7.53
N TRP A 293 38.75 13.23 7.60
CA TRP A 293 39.44 13.95 6.53
C TRP A 293 40.95 13.84 6.75
N ASP A 294 41.69 13.42 5.71
CA ASP A 294 43.15 13.33 5.75
C ASP A 294 43.74 14.72 6.06
N ALA A 295 44.07 14.96 7.32
CA ALA A 295 44.74 16.16 7.81
C ALA A 295 46.23 16.14 7.45
N ALA A 296 46.53 15.86 6.17
CA ALA A 296 47.87 15.74 5.63
C ALA A 296 48.53 17.13 5.53
N GLY A 297 48.83 17.71 6.69
CA GLY A 297 49.50 18.98 6.84
C GLY A 297 48.63 20.05 7.50
N ALA A 298 49.11 20.57 8.61
CA ALA A 298 48.91 21.95 9.01
C ALA A 298 48.75 22.91 7.82
N LEU A 299 47.53 23.41 7.58
CA LEU A 299 47.32 24.62 6.81
C LEU A 299 47.15 25.74 7.82
N VAL A 300 48.21 26.55 7.96
CA VAL A 300 48.39 27.59 8.98
C VAL A 300 47.54 28.84 8.68
N ASN A 301 46.70 28.82 7.64
CA ASN A 301 45.89 29.96 7.19
C ASN A 301 44.45 29.52 6.85
N ALA A 302 43.47 30.14 7.52
CA ALA A 302 42.04 29.92 7.31
C ALA A 302 41.57 30.21 5.87
N GLU A 303 42.15 31.19 5.19
CA GLU A 303 41.79 31.55 3.80
C GLU A 303 42.10 30.43 2.80
N LEU A 304 43.16 29.64 3.06
CA LEU A 304 43.54 28.49 2.24
C LEU A 304 42.73 27.24 2.58
N MET A 305 42.06 27.22 3.75
CA MET A 305 41.28 26.08 4.22
C MET A 305 39.85 26.06 3.72
N ILE A 306 39.21 27.21 3.53
CA ILE A 306 37.82 27.28 3.05
C ILE A 306 37.65 26.54 1.71
N PRO A 307 38.49 26.74 0.68
CA PRO A 307 38.36 25.98 -0.58
C PRO A 307 38.56 24.46 -0.41
N HIS A 308 39.42 24.04 0.54
CA HIS A 308 39.60 22.62 0.84
C HIS A 308 38.35 22.04 1.53
N ILE A 309 37.75 22.77 2.46
CA ILE A 309 36.49 22.41 3.13
C ILE A 309 35.37 22.31 2.09
N GLU A 310 35.22 23.30 1.22
CA GLU A 310 34.22 23.29 0.14
C GLU A 310 34.38 22.06 -0.76
N LYS A 311 35.62 21.71 -1.12
CA LYS A 311 35.90 20.48 -1.88
C LYS A 311 35.47 19.23 -1.11
N LYS A 312 35.82 19.12 0.17
CA LYS A 312 35.45 17.96 1.01
C LYS A 312 33.95 17.83 1.24
N VAL A 313 33.24 18.96 1.34
CA VAL A 313 31.77 18.98 1.40
C VAL A 313 31.17 18.56 0.05
N ALA A 314 31.74 19.00 -1.07
CA ALA A 314 31.30 18.54 -2.40
C ALA A 314 31.52 17.03 -2.59
N GLU A 315 32.66 16.48 -2.15
CA GLU A 315 32.92 15.03 -2.11
C GLU A 315 31.89 14.30 -1.22
N SER A 316 31.50 14.90 -0.09
CA SER A 316 30.49 14.34 0.82
C SER A 316 29.06 14.36 0.24
N ASP A 317 28.80 15.27 -0.71
CA ASP A 317 27.53 15.43 -1.42
C ASP A 317 27.37 14.44 -2.57
N GLU A 318 28.38 13.62 -2.89
CA GLU A 318 28.28 12.63 -3.96
C GLU A 318 27.27 11.51 -3.63
N TRP A 319 26.36 11.25 -4.55
CA TRP A 319 25.37 10.18 -4.53
C TRP A 319 25.52 9.31 -5.76
N VAL A 320 25.75 8.01 -5.54
CA VAL A 320 26.03 7.06 -6.61
C VAL A 320 24.72 6.46 -7.14
N LEU A 321 24.45 6.71 -8.41
CA LEU A 321 23.41 6.02 -9.17
C LEU A 321 23.97 4.70 -9.69
N ARG A 322 23.37 3.60 -9.26
CA ARG A 322 23.94 2.27 -9.42
C ARG A 322 22.89 1.21 -9.70
N PHE A 323 23.32 0.12 -10.31
CA PHE A 323 22.47 -1.02 -10.60
C PHE A 323 23.31 -2.31 -10.52
N PRO A 324 22.76 -3.50 -10.22
CA PRO A 324 23.55 -4.73 -10.28
C PRO A 324 24.28 -4.90 -11.61
N ASP A 325 25.47 -5.49 -11.58
CA ASP A 325 26.13 -5.91 -12.82
C ASP A 325 25.32 -7.04 -13.47
N THR A 326 24.60 -6.69 -14.55
CA THR A 326 23.72 -7.63 -15.27
C THR A 326 24.45 -8.79 -15.94
N THR A 327 25.79 -8.73 -16.04
CA THR A 327 26.62 -9.81 -16.57
C THR A 327 27.01 -10.84 -15.52
N PHE A 328 26.78 -10.53 -14.23
CA PHE A 328 27.13 -11.42 -13.14
C PHE A 328 26.35 -12.74 -13.22
N PRO A 329 26.99 -13.92 -13.09
CA PRO A 329 26.33 -15.21 -13.32
C PRO A 329 25.07 -15.48 -12.47
N LYS A 330 24.97 -14.85 -11.29
CA LYS A 330 23.83 -15.02 -10.39
C LYS A 330 22.74 -13.95 -10.57
N TYR A 331 22.95 -12.94 -11.40
CA TYR A 331 22.01 -11.83 -11.63
C TYR A 331 20.59 -12.31 -11.90
N LYS A 332 20.40 -13.07 -12.99
CA LYS A 332 19.08 -13.57 -13.39
C LYS A 332 18.39 -14.46 -12.35
N LYS A 333 19.15 -15.05 -11.43
CA LYS A 333 18.63 -16.00 -10.43
C LYS A 333 18.34 -15.34 -9.09
N GLU A 334 19.10 -14.33 -8.72
CA GLU A 334 19.09 -13.77 -7.36
C GLU A 334 18.72 -12.30 -7.29
N TRP A 335 18.62 -11.58 -8.41
CA TRP A 335 18.14 -10.21 -8.42
C TRP A 335 16.62 -10.18 -8.25
N ASP A 336 16.16 -9.43 -7.25
CA ASP A 336 14.74 -9.33 -6.87
C ASP A 336 14.28 -7.87 -6.69
N GLY A 337 15.11 -6.90 -7.07
CA GLY A 337 14.88 -5.47 -6.85
C GLY A 337 15.42 -4.92 -5.54
N ASN A 338 15.98 -5.75 -4.64
CA ASN A 338 16.54 -5.28 -3.36
C ASN A 338 18.06 -5.06 -3.45
N MET A 339 18.46 -3.81 -3.67
CA MET A 339 19.89 -3.44 -3.75
C MET A 339 20.64 -3.71 -2.45
N ILE A 340 20.03 -3.48 -1.28
CA ILE A 340 20.68 -3.69 0.02
C ILE A 340 21.02 -5.18 0.19
N ALA A 341 20.08 -6.07 -0.14
CA ALA A 341 20.30 -7.51 -0.08
C ALA A 341 21.33 -7.98 -1.13
N TRP A 342 21.37 -7.35 -2.30
CA TRP A 342 22.37 -7.61 -3.33
C TRP A 342 23.79 -7.26 -2.86
N GLU A 343 23.97 -6.05 -2.33
CA GLU A 343 25.25 -5.56 -1.82
C GLU A 343 25.72 -6.32 -0.58
N ALA A 344 24.80 -6.72 0.31
CA ALA A 344 25.12 -7.53 1.49
C ALA A 344 25.71 -8.90 1.15
N LYS A 345 25.43 -9.44 -0.04
CA LYS A 345 26.04 -10.68 -0.55
C LYS A 345 27.44 -10.46 -1.15
N GLY A 346 27.92 -9.22 -1.22
CA GLY A 346 29.18 -8.86 -1.88
C GLY A 346 29.13 -9.03 -3.39
N TYR A 347 27.93 -8.99 -3.99
CA TYR A 347 27.77 -9.13 -5.44
C TYR A 347 28.12 -7.83 -6.17
N PRO A 348 28.61 -7.91 -7.42
CA PRO A 348 29.08 -6.74 -8.15
C PRO A 348 27.94 -5.79 -8.52
N VAL A 349 28.26 -4.51 -8.52
CA VAL A 349 27.37 -3.39 -8.84
C VAL A 349 28.04 -2.55 -9.91
N ALA A 350 27.28 -2.18 -10.94
CA ALA A 350 27.69 -1.23 -11.97
C ALA A 350 27.34 0.20 -11.52
N ILE A 351 28.34 1.08 -11.54
CA ILE A 351 28.14 2.52 -11.31
C ILE A 351 27.78 3.15 -12.65
N HIS A 352 26.61 3.79 -12.73
CA HIS A 352 26.15 4.47 -13.93
C HIS A 352 26.48 5.96 -13.90
N ASN A 353 26.32 6.60 -12.74
CA ASN A 353 26.60 8.02 -12.58
C ASN A 353 26.82 8.38 -11.10
N THR A 354 27.44 9.52 -10.85
CA THR A 354 27.54 10.13 -9.52
C THR A 354 27.01 11.56 -9.60
N ILE A 355 26.05 11.89 -8.75
CA ILE A 355 25.36 13.20 -8.73
C ILE A 355 25.38 13.80 -7.32
N SER A 356 24.96 15.06 -7.17
CA SER A 356 24.81 15.64 -5.83
C SER A 356 23.54 15.12 -5.15
N ALA A 357 23.67 14.63 -3.91
CA ALA A 357 22.56 14.15 -3.08
C ALA A 357 21.57 15.28 -2.79
N THR A 358 22.09 16.45 -2.40
CA THR A 358 21.27 17.63 -2.14
C THR A 358 20.63 18.19 -3.40
N TRP A 359 21.30 18.12 -4.56
CA TRP A 359 20.68 18.46 -5.85
C TRP A 359 19.53 17.51 -6.18
N LEU A 360 19.72 16.19 -6.01
CA LEU A 360 18.66 15.22 -6.25
C LEU A 360 17.46 15.45 -5.32
N TRP A 361 17.72 15.73 -4.04
CA TRP A 361 16.67 16.10 -3.09
C TRP A 361 15.92 17.36 -3.53
N ASN A 362 16.63 18.39 -3.97
CA ASN A 362 16.00 19.61 -4.49
C ASN A 362 15.19 19.33 -5.75
N LEU A 363 15.65 18.47 -6.67
CA LEU A 363 14.90 18.07 -7.85
C LEU A 363 13.58 17.37 -7.48
N ILE A 364 13.59 16.49 -6.47
CA ILE A 364 12.38 15.86 -5.93
C ILE A 364 11.44 16.95 -5.41
N MET A 365 11.91 17.82 -4.51
CA MET A 365 11.10 18.87 -3.88
C MET A 365 10.54 19.89 -4.89
N GLU A 366 11.33 20.31 -5.86
CA GLU A 366 10.88 21.22 -6.93
C GLU A 366 9.81 20.57 -7.80
N SER A 367 9.96 19.29 -8.14
CA SER A 367 8.93 18.57 -8.89
C SER A 367 7.64 18.42 -8.07
N THR A 368 7.75 18.02 -6.80
CA THR A 368 6.61 17.92 -5.87
C THR A 368 5.91 19.27 -5.74
N TYR A 369 6.64 20.37 -5.59
CA TYR A 369 6.07 21.71 -5.51
C TYR A 369 5.30 22.10 -6.78
N ASN A 370 5.89 21.83 -7.95
CA ASN A 370 5.33 22.25 -9.23
C ASN A 370 4.17 21.36 -9.74
N ARG A 371 4.13 20.08 -9.34
CA ARG A 371 3.24 19.06 -9.93
C ARG A 371 2.56 18.15 -8.91
N ALA A 372 2.77 18.35 -7.62
CA ALA A 372 2.36 17.45 -6.53
C ALA A 372 2.95 16.02 -6.63
N GLU A 373 3.97 15.84 -7.46
CA GLU A 373 4.58 14.55 -7.80
C GLU A 373 6.08 14.72 -8.12
N PRO A 374 6.95 13.76 -7.77
CA PRO A 374 6.62 12.55 -7.03
C PRO A 374 6.37 12.83 -5.54
N GLY A 375 5.69 11.91 -4.87
CA GLY A 375 5.71 11.79 -3.42
C GLY A 375 7.07 11.28 -2.91
N VAL A 376 7.22 11.23 -1.58
CA VAL A 376 8.40 10.68 -0.92
C VAL A 376 7.96 9.55 0.01
N LEU A 377 8.64 8.41 -0.08
CA LEU A 377 8.47 7.26 0.78
C LEU A 377 9.76 6.96 1.54
N PHE A 378 9.62 6.43 2.75
CA PHE A 378 10.74 5.98 3.60
C PHE A 378 10.54 4.51 3.92
N LEU A 379 10.82 3.63 2.94
CA LEU A 379 10.55 2.21 3.10
C LEU A 379 11.52 1.52 4.06
N ASP A 380 12.72 2.04 4.27
CA ASP A 380 13.63 1.58 5.32
C ASP A 380 12.97 1.70 6.69
N ARG A 381 12.28 2.83 6.93
CA ARG A 381 11.56 3.07 8.17
C ARG A 381 10.30 2.21 8.29
N ALA A 382 9.59 2.00 7.19
CA ALA A 382 8.47 1.06 7.15
C ALA A 382 8.91 -0.36 7.52
N ASN A 383 10.02 -0.84 6.93
CA ASN A 383 10.61 -2.14 7.25
C ASN A 383 11.11 -2.23 8.70
N TYR A 384 11.65 -1.15 9.26
CA TYR A 384 12.04 -1.13 10.67
C TYR A 384 10.84 -1.37 11.62
N PHE A 385 9.69 -0.78 11.32
CA PHE A 385 8.47 -0.93 12.13
C PHE A 385 7.57 -2.11 11.74
N LEU A 386 7.90 -2.81 10.66
CA LEU A 386 7.17 -3.98 10.19
C LEU A 386 7.25 -5.10 11.24
N PRO A 387 6.12 -5.59 11.78
CA PRO A 387 6.13 -6.67 12.77
C PRO A 387 6.74 -7.99 12.27
N LEU A 388 6.77 -8.19 10.94
CA LEU A 388 7.29 -9.37 10.24
C LEU A 388 8.65 -9.11 9.55
N ASN A 389 9.41 -8.09 9.97
CA ASN A 389 10.70 -7.73 9.35
C ASN A 389 11.77 -8.85 9.36
N TYR A 390 11.55 -9.94 10.10
CA TYR A 390 12.39 -11.13 10.11
C TYR A 390 12.06 -12.13 9.00
N ALA A 391 10.93 -11.97 8.32
CA ALA A 391 10.42 -12.91 7.31
C ALA A 391 10.09 -12.25 5.97
N GLU A 392 9.70 -10.98 5.97
CA GLU A 392 9.32 -10.26 4.76
C GLU A 392 9.89 -8.84 4.71
N THR A 393 9.76 -8.20 3.54
CA THR A 393 10.28 -6.85 3.30
C THR A 393 9.23 -6.06 2.53
N VAL A 394 8.78 -4.95 3.10
CA VAL A 394 8.01 -3.92 2.40
C VAL A 394 8.87 -3.37 1.27
N PHE A 395 8.31 -3.27 0.08
CA PHE A 395 9.04 -2.72 -1.06
C PHE A 395 8.24 -1.69 -1.88
N ALA A 396 6.93 -1.57 -1.64
CA ALA A 396 6.08 -0.53 -2.23
C ALA A 396 4.91 -0.16 -1.29
N THR A 397 4.07 0.77 -1.74
CA THR A 397 2.79 1.08 -1.09
C THR A 397 1.65 0.84 -2.06
N ASN A 398 0.43 0.79 -1.53
CA ASN A 398 -0.77 0.94 -2.34
C ASN A 398 -0.85 2.35 -3.00
N PRO A 399 -1.83 2.61 -3.90
CA PRO A 399 -1.95 3.89 -4.64
C PRO A 399 -1.96 5.16 -3.78
N CYS A 400 -2.44 5.09 -2.54
CA CYS A 400 -2.62 6.25 -1.68
C CYS A 400 -1.48 6.41 -0.64
N GLY A 401 -0.53 5.47 -0.56
CA GLY A 401 0.67 5.58 0.29
C GLY A 401 0.48 5.22 1.77
N GLU A 402 -0.75 4.95 2.20
CA GLU A 402 -1.10 4.68 3.61
C GLU A 402 -0.86 3.24 4.04
N GLN A 403 -0.78 2.31 3.08
CA GLN A 403 -0.42 0.91 3.34
C GLN A 403 0.94 0.60 2.72
N THR A 404 1.92 0.38 3.59
CA THR A 404 3.23 -0.16 3.23
C THR A 404 3.13 -1.67 3.28
N LEU A 405 3.29 -2.33 2.14
CA LEU A 405 2.99 -3.75 2.00
C LEU A 405 4.20 -4.50 1.43
N ALA A 406 4.38 -5.72 1.93
CA ALA A 406 5.25 -6.71 1.33
C ALA A 406 4.70 -7.13 -0.05
N PRO A 407 5.51 -7.78 -0.90
CA PRO A 407 5.03 -8.34 -2.16
C PRO A 407 3.89 -9.32 -1.95
N GLY A 408 2.84 -9.16 -2.73
CA GLY A 408 1.61 -9.94 -2.55
C GLY A 408 0.66 -9.36 -1.51
N GLY A 409 1.07 -8.31 -0.79
CA GLY A 409 0.27 -7.74 0.29
C GLY A 409 -1.04 -7.14 -0.20
N VAL A 410 -2.11 -7.40 0.54
CA VAL A 410 -3.45 -6.84 0.30
C VAL A 410 -3.95 -6.04 1.49
N CYS A 411 -4.93 -5.18 1.26
CA CYS A 411 -5.54 -4.43 2.33
C CYS A 411 -7.04 -4.20 2.10
N ASN A 412 -7.83 -4.49 3.14
CA ASN A 412 -9.16 -3.96 3.34
C ASN A 412 -9.11 -2.81 4.35
N LEU A 413 -9.91 -1.78 4.10
CA LEU A 413 -9.90 -0.56 4.90
C LEU A 413 -11.30 -0.23 5.39
N ALA A 414 -11.37 0.41 6.55
CA ALA A 414 -12.54 1.10 7.04
C ALA A 414 -12.09 2.24 7.97
N SER A 415 -12.98 3.21 8.21
CA SER A 415 -12.69 4.32 9.11
C SER A 415 -13.81 4.53 10.13
N LEU A 416 -13.43 4.92 11.35
CA LEU A 416 -14.35 5.40 12.36
C LEU A 416 -14.67 6.88 12.10
N ASN A 417 -15.94 7.24 12.16
CA ASN A 417 -16.35 8.63 12.09
C ASN A 417 -16.30 9.25 13.49
N LEU A 418 -15.18 9.91 13.81
CA LEU A 418 -14.95 10.48 15.14
C LEU A 418 -16.00 11.52 15.55
N THR A 419 -16.68 12.17 14.60
CA THR A 419 -17.72 13.17 14.91
C THR A 419 -18.94 12.56 15.60
N GLN A 420 -19.21 11.26 15.36
CA GLN A 420 -20.30 10.51 16.01
C GLN A 420 -20.03 10.21 17.49
N PHE A 421 -18.80 10.48 17.95
CA PHE A 421 -18.36 10.19 19.31
C PHE A 421 -17.92 11.43 20.06
N VAL A 422 -18.23 12.64 19.58
CA VAL A 422 -17.99 13.87 20.34
C VAL A 422 -18.92 13.89 21.56
N ASN A 423 -18.39 14.23 22.74
CA ASN A 423 -19.20 14.37 23.96
C ASN A 423 -20.26 15.47 23.78
N GLU A 424 -21.39 15.35 24.49
CA GLU A 424 -22.47 16.36 24.42
C GLU A 424 -22.00 17.76 24.85
N ASP A 425 -21.00 17.85 25.73
CA ASP A 425 -20.40 19.09 26.19
C ASP A 425 -19.28 19.63 25.28
N HIS A 426 -18.98 18.93 24.17
CA HIS A 426 -17.92 19.24 23.22
C HIS A 426 -16.49 19.31 23.79
N THR A 427 -16.24 18.72 24.96
CA THR A 427 -14.91 18.76 25.62
C THR A 427 -13.94 17.68 25.13
N GLY A 428 -14.39 16.77 24.28
CA GLY A 428 -13.59 15.66 23.78
C GLY A 428 -14.46 14.56 23.15
N PHE A 429 -13.99 13.31 23.26
CA PHE A 429 -14.65 12.14 22.70
C PHE A 429 -15.13 11.17 23.80
N ASP A 430 -16.22 10.47 23.50
CA ASP A 430 -16.73 9.34 24.26
C ASP A 430 -15.83 8.12 24.01
N LEU A 431 -14.74 8.05 24.78
CA LEU A 431 -13.73 7.00 24.62
C LEU A 431 -14.29 5.58 24.83
N LYS A 432 -15.36 5.42 25.61
CA LYS A 432 -16.02 4.12 25.80
C LYS A 432 -16.72 3.67 24.52
N LYS A 433 -17.40 4.58 23.81
CA LYS A 433 -17.97 4.27 22.49
C LYS A 433 -16.87 4.03 21.45
N VAL A 434 -15.83 4.85 21.42
CA VAL A 434 -14.69 4.65 20.52
C VAL A 434 -14.09 3.26 20.72
N GLU A 435 -13.84 2.84 21.96
CA GLU A 435 -13.35 1.48 22.27
C GLU A 435 -14.30 0.40 21.76
N LYS A 436 -15.61 0.50 22.08
CA LYS A 436 -16.64 -0.45 21.66
C LYS A 436 -16.64 -0.63 20.13
N TYR A 437 -16.74 0.46 19.38
CA TYR A 437 -16.87 0.39 17.92
C TYR A 437 -15.54 0.07 17.24
N THR A 438 -14.40 0.39 17.85
CA THR A 438 -13.10 -0.10 17.37
C THR A 438 -13.04 -1.63 17.43
N ARG A 439 -13.47 -2.25 18.54
CA ARG A 439 -13.52 -3.72 18.64
C ARG A 439 -14.43 -4.35 17.59
N TYR A 440 -15.58 -3.74 17.32
CA TYR A 440 -16.49 -4.21 16.28
C TYR A 440 -15.88 -4.05 14.88
N LEU A 441 -15.20 -2.93 14.61
CA LEU A 441 -14.57 -2.65 13.33
C LEU A 441 -13.42 -3.62 13.03
N VAL A 442 -12.60 -3.95 14.03
CA VAL A 442 -11.53 -4.94 13.88
C VAL A 442 -12.11 -6.30 13.50
N ARG A 443 -13.13 -6.80 14.22
CA ARG A 443 -13.77 -8.08 13.87
C ARG A 443 -14.48 -8.02 12.52
N PHE A 444 -15.08 -6.87 12.17
CA PHE A 444 -15.69 -6.67 10.87
C PHE A 444 -14.67 -6.83 9.73
N LEU A 445 -13.51 -6.14 9.83
CA LEU A 445 -12.45 -6.24 8.82
C LEU A 445 -11.82 -7.65 8.78
N ASP A 446 -11.67 -8.30 9.93
CA ASP A 446 -11.22 -9.70 10.01
C ASP A 446 -12.16 -10.63 9.22
N ASN A 447 -13.46 -10.55 9.45
CA ASN A 447 -14.44 -11.35 8.69
C ASN A 447 -14.46 -11.01 7.19
N ILE A 448 -14.14 -9.77 6.80
CA ILE A 448 -14.02 -9.40 5.38
C ILE A 448 -12.84 -10.13 4.71
N ASN A 449 -11.77 -10.43 5.45
CA ASN A 449 -10.65 -11.21 4.93
C ASN A 449 -11.09 -12.63 4.55
N ASP A 450 -11.88 -13.28 5.39
CA ASP A 450 -12.42 -14.62 5.12
C ASP A 450 -13.52 -14.62 4.05
N LEU A 451 -14.29 -13.54 3.95
CA LEU A 451 -15.39 -13.41 2.99
C LEU A 451 -14.91 -13.13 1.56
N THR A 452 -13.80 -12.42 1.40
CA THR A 452 -13.37 -11.96 0.09
C THR A 452 -12.75 -13.07 -0.75
N SER A 453 -12.88 -12.95 -2.07
CA SER A 453 -12.03 -13.69 -3.00
C SER A 453 -10.82 -12.87 -3.40
N SER A 454 -9.73 -13.57 -3.69
CA SER A 454 -8.53 -12.99 -4.28
C SER A 454 -8.60 -12.99 -5.81
N PRO A 455 -8.14 -11.93 -6.49
CA PRO A 455 -8.01 -11.94 -7.95
C PRO A 455 -6.87 -12.82 -8.48
N LEU A 456 -5.92 -13.21 -7.61
CA LEU A 456 -4.70 -13.94 -7.95
C LEU A 456 -4.29 -14.91 -6.82
N PRO A 457 -3.80 -16.13 -7.11
CA PRO A 457 -3.35 -17.07 -6.08
C PRO A 457 -2.29 -16.49 -5.15
N GLU A 458 -1.42 -15.61 -5.66
CA GLU A 458 -0.34 -14.98 -4.91
C GLU A 458 -0.81 -14.08 -3.76
N TYR A 459 -2.09 -13.68 -3.77
CA TYR A 459 -2.67 -12.87 -2.70
C TYR A 459 -3.55 -13.67 -1.72
N GLU A 460 -3.80 -14.97 -1.96
CA GLU A 460 -4.69 -15.79 -1.12
C GLU A 460 -4.14 -16.03 0.29
N HIS A 461 -2.82 -15.93 0.45
CA HIS A 461 -2.12 -16.14 1.72
C HIS A 461 -1.42 -14.87 2.22
N SER A 462 -1.86 -13.71 1.73
CA SER A 462 -1.38 -12.40 2.18
C SER A 462 -1.73 -12.12 3.64
#